data_AF-A0A1T4WUM5-F1
#
_entry.id   AF-A0A1T4WUM5-F1
#
_cell.length_a   1.000
_cell.length_b   1.000
_cell.length_c   1.000
_cell.angle_alpha   90.00
_cell.angle_beta   90.00
_cell.angle_gamma   90.00
#
_symmetry.space_group_name_H-M   'P 1'
#
loop_
_entity.id
_entity.type
_entity.pdbx_description
1 polymer ?
#
loop_
_entity_poly.entity_id
_entity_poly.type
_entity_poly.pdbx_seq_one_letter_code
_entity_poly.pdbx_strand_id
1 'polypeptide(L)'
;MQTQTSQANGRQRFIETLAESDLFQRYQHAYHTLTGLSLTLRAQRDMEFVEKVETHKTISGVVETLVPVRVGKNPVALLQTGGVRLEPANAQTFAPLAASLLEDNHSADDVRSAQVHFHQVPVMEPERYDAAVAILCSFALQLGESAHRLLFAHAVHEPEAVRNAKIYIHAHLAEPMTLEAVAGAVNVSPFHFCKIFKRATGLTFTDFVNRARVEKAKRMLMKPAARITEVAYDVGFQSLSHFNRSFRRIASESPTEYRGRMREGNAPVLA
;
A
#
# COMPACT_ATOMS: atom_id res chain seq x y z
N MET A 1 4.52 -16.98 -14.69
CA MET A 1 5.78 -16.84 -13.93
C MET A 1 6.46 -15.47 -14.07
N GLN A 2 6.04 -14.54 -14.93
CA GLN A 2 6.72 -13.23 -15.10
C GLN A 2 6.20 -12.10 -14.18
N THR A 3 5.07 -12.28 -13.49
CA THR A 3 4.43 -11.24 -12.66
C THR A 3 4.98 -11.13 -11.23
N GLN A 4 5.50 -12.22 -10.65
CA GLN A 4 6.05 -12.22 -9.28
C GLN A 4 7.44 -11.55 -9.20
N THR A 5 8.30 -11.75 -10.20
CA THR A 5 9.66 -11.20 -10.23
C THR A 5 9.67 -9.66 -10.38
N SER A 6 8.66 -9.10 -11.04
CA SER A 6 8.51 -7.64 -11.23
C SER A 6 8.05 -6.93 -9.95
N GLN A 7 7.16 -7.54 -9.16
CA GLN A 7 6.69 -6.99 -7.88
C GLN A 7 7.77 -7.03 -6.79
N ALA A 8 8.56 -8.11 -6.73
CA ALA A 8 9.67 -8.25 -5.78
C ALA A 8 10.73 -7.14 -5.99
N ASN A 9 11.11 -6.86 -7.24
CA ASN A 9 12.05 -5.79 -7.57
C ASN A 9 11.51 -4.39 -7.24
N GLY A 10 10.21 -4.15 -7.41
CA GLY A 10 9.58 -2.88 -7.06
C GLY A 10 9.57 -2.61 -5.55
N ARG A 11 9.28 -3.64 -4.74
CA ARG A 11 9.29 -3.55 -3.27
C ARG A 11 10.69 -3.35 -2.72
N GLN A 12 11.68 -4.07 -3.25
CA GLN A 12 13.09 -3.92 -2.88
C GLN A 12 13.58 -2.48 -3.12
N ARG A 13 13.36 -1.96 -4.33
CA ARG A 13 13.78 -0.61 -4.73
C ARG A 13 13.09 0.48 -3.91
N PHE A 14 11.83 0.28 -3.55
CA PHE A 14 11.10 1.19 -2.68
C PHE A 14 11.74 1.29 -1.29
N ILE A 15 12.17 0.15 -0.73
CA ILE A 15 12.77 0.10 0.60
C ILE A 15 14.17 0.70 0.61
N GLU A 16 14.96 0.46 -0.46
CA GLU A 16 16.23 1.16 -0.69
C GLU A 16 16.02 2.67 -0.73
N THR A 17 15.03 3.15 -1.48
CA THR A 17 14.66 4.58 -1.53
C THR A 17 14.27 5.11 -0.14
N LEU A 18 13.55 4.32 0.66
CA LEU A 18 13.14 4.71 2.01
C LEU A 18 14.34 4.78 2.97
N ALA A 19 15.27 3.83 2.86
CA ALA A 19 16.50 3.78 3.64
C ALA A 19 17.47 4.92 3.28
N GLU A 20 17.47 5.36 2.02
CA GLU A 20 18.26 6.50 1.56
C GLU A 20 17.59 7.87 1.85
N SER A 21 16.36 7.88 2.36
CA SER A 21 15.62 9.13 2.59
C SER A 21 16.19 9.96 3.75
N ASP A 22 16.17 11.29 3.60
CA ASP A 22 16.52 12.26 4.66
C ASP A 22 15.70 12.06 5.95
N LEU A 23 14.50 11.49 5.83
CA LEU A 23 13.66 11.17 6.98
C LEU A 23 14.27 10.03 7.78
N PHE A 24 14.64 8.92 7.13
CA PHE A 24 15.23 7.78 7.81
C PHE A 24 16.62 8.11 8.37
N GLN A 25 17.45 8.85 7.63
CA GLN A 25 18.76 9.30 8.12
C GLN A 25 18.64 10.12 9.42
N ARG A 26 17.65 11.02 9.51
CA ARG A 26 17.35 11.75 10.76
C ARG A 26 16.91 10.82 11.89
N TYR A 27 16.15 9.78 11.60
CA TYR A 27 15.73 8.81 12.62
C TYR A 27 16.89 7.96 13.12
N GLN A 28 17.78 7.52 12.23
CA GLN A 28 18.99 6.81 12.63
C GLN A 28 19.83 7.67 13.57
N HIS A 29 20.06 8.94 13.21
CA HIS A 29 20.80 9.88 14.04
C HIS A 29 20.12 10.14 15.40
N ALA A 30 18.81 10.42 15.40
CA ALA A 30 18.04 10.67 16.61
C ALA A 30 18.00 9.44 17.54
N TYR A 31 17.76 8.25 16.98
CA TYR A 31 17.73 7.01 17.73
C TYR A 31 19.08 6.70 18.38
N HIS A 32 20.16 6.81 17.61
CA HIS A 32 21.51 6.62 18.14
C HIS A 32 21.85 7.65 19.22
N THR A 33 21.46 8.92 19.05
CA THR A 33 21.72 9.97 20.05
C THR A 33 21.00 9.71 21.37
N LEU A 34 19.76 9.21 21.32
CA LEU A 34 18.95 8.95 22.52
C LEU A 34 19.31 7.63 23.23
N THR A 35 19.65 6.60 22.45
CA THR A 35 19.76 5.22 22.94
C THR A 35 21.18 4.68 22.94
N GLY A 36 22.09 5.26 22.14
CA GLY A 36 23.40 4.70 21.83
C GLY A 36 23.37 3.49 20.89
N LEU A 37 22.19 3.08 20.41
CA LEU A 37 22.03 1.91 19.56
C LEU A 37 21.94 2.33 18.09
N SER A 38 22.46 1.47 17.21
CA SER A 38 22.22 1.61 15.78
C SER A 38 20.77 1.31 15.43
N LEU A 39 20.30 1.89 14.33
CA LEU A 39 19.00 1.64 13.76
C LEU A 39 19.16 1.29 12.29
N THR A 40 18.55 0.20 11.85
CA THR A 40 18.61 -0.23 10.45
C THR A 40 17.18 -0.46 9.91
N LEU A 41 17.01 -0.25 8.61
CA LEU A 41 15.76 -0.53 7.90
C LEU A 41 16.04 -1.57 6.84
N ARG A 42 15.30 -2.68 6.86
CA ARG A 42 15.47 -3.78 5.90
C ARG A 42 14.14 -4.22 5.30
N ALA A 43 14.20 -4.84 4.13
CA ALA A 43 13.02 -5.41 3.50
C ALA A 43 12.47 -6.60 4.28
N GLN A 44 11.14 -6.66 4.44
CA GLN A 44 10.50 -7.86 4.97
C GLN A 44 10.52 -8.96 3.89
N ARG A 45 11.16 -10.09 4.21
CA ARG A 45 11.31 -11.24 3.30
C ARG A 45 10.18 -12.24 3.57
N ASP A 46 9.78 -12.99 2.54
CA ASP A 46 8.66 -13.93 2.64
C ASP A 46 8.89 -15.06 3.68
N MET A 47 10.15 -15.39 3.99
CA MET A 47 10.53 -16.38 5.01
C MET A 47 10.63 -15.83 6.44
N GLU A 48 10.58 -14.50 6.63
CA GLU A 48 10.78 -13.83 7.92
C GLU A 48 9.69 -12.76 8.09
N PHE A 49 8.44 -13.21 8.04
CA PHE A 49 7.26 -12.35 8.09
C PHE A 49 6.93 -11.95 9.53
N VAL A 50 7.39 -10.77 9.92
CA VAL A 50 7.13 -10.19 11.24
C VAL A 50 5.83 -9.39 11.18
N GLU A 51 4.79 -9.88 11.85
CA GLU A 51 3.48 -9.21 11.90
C GLU A 51 3.37 -8.24 13.07
N LYS A 52 4.08 -8.43 14.16
CA LYS A 52 4.01 -7.53 15.33
C LYS A 52 5.40 -7.15 15.78
N VAL A 53 5.48 -6.24 16.75
CA VAL A 53 6.77 -5.95 17.38
C VAL A 53 7.29 -7.24 18.03
N GLU A 54 8.51 -7.62 17.70
CA GLU A 54 9.16 -8.83 18.20
C GLU A 54 10.52 -8.45 18.79
N THR A 55 10.76 -8.89 20.02
CA THR A 55 12.05 -8.74 20.69
C THR A 55 12.67 -10.12 20.86
N HIS A 56 13.81 -10.33 20.23
CA HIS A 56 14.56 -11.58 20.28
C HIS A 56 15.71 -11.45 21.27
N LYS A 57 15.91 -12.48 22.09
CA LYS A 57 17.05 -12.60 23.02
C LYS A 57 17.89 -13.79 22.59
N THR A 58 19.18 -13.58 22.38
CA THR A 58 20.14 -14.63 22.06
C THR A 58 20.59 -15.40 23.31
N ILE A 59 21.29 -16.51 23.13
CA ILE A 59 21.93 -17.25 24.23
C ILE A 59 22.96 -16.41 24.99
N SER A 60 23.59 -15.44 24.32
CA SER A 60 24.48 -14.48 24.95
C SER A 60 23.73 -13.44 25.78
N GLY A 61 22.40 -13.40 25.73
CA GLY A 61 21.59 -12.40 26.45
C GLY A 61 21.53 -11.04 25.75
N VAL A 62 21.98 -10.96 24.50
CA VAL A 62 21.82 -9.78 23.65
C VAL A 62 20.40 -9.77 23.12
N VAL A 63 19.75 -8.60 23.19
CA VAL A 63 18.40 -8.37 22.71
C VAL A 63 18.39 -7.46 21.50
N GLU A 64 17.52 -7.78 20.54
CA GLU A 64 17.23 -6.97 19.36
C GLU A 64 15.72 -6.91 19.15
N THR A 65 15.20 -5.72 18.83
CA THR A 65 13.78 -5.53 18.53
C THR A 65 13.58 -5.25 17.05
N LEU A 66 12.62 -5.96 16.47
CA LEU A 66 12.11 -5.79 15.12
C LEU A 66 10.75 -5.10 15.18
N VAL A 67 10.63 -3.95 14.53
CA VAL A 67 9.39 -3.19 14.42
C VAL A 67 8.95 -3.13 12.95
N PRO A 68 7.80 -3.74 12.59
CA PRO A 68 7.30 -3.70 11.23
C PRO A 68 6.76 -2.31 10.82
N VAL A 69 7.34 -1.77 9.75
CA VAL A 69 6.88 -0.53 9.08
C VAL A 69 5.74 -0.88 8.13
N ARG A 70 4.59 -0.24 8.31
CA ARG A 70 3.36 -0.55 7.58
C ARG A 70 2.95 0.52 6.60
N VAL A 71 2.48 0.10 5.44
CA VAL A 71 1.73 0.96 4.52
C VAL A 71 0.30 0.45 4.48
N GLY A 72 -0.62 1.18 5.11
CA GLY A 72 -1.96 0.68 5.38
C GLY A 72 -1.91 -0.56 6.28
N LYS A 73 -2.48 -1.68 5.82
CA LYS A 73 -2.47 -2.95 6.57
C LYS A 73 -1.24 -3.83 6.31
N ASN A 74 -0.43 -3.49 5.32
CA ASN A 74 0.64 -4.37 4.83
C ASN A 74 2.00 -3.98 5.44
N PRO A 75 2.70 -4.89 6.13
CA PRO A 75 4.09 -4.68 6.52
C PRO A 75 4.96 -4.66 5.26
N VAL A 76 5.70 -3.57 5.06
CA VAL A 76 6.56 -3.41 3.88
C VAL A 76 8.03 -3.59 4.21
N ALA A 77 8.48 -3.14 5.39
CA ALA A 77 9.85 -3.17 5.86
C ALA A 77 9.92 -3.40 7.37
N LEU A 78 11.13 -3.65 7.87
CA LEU A 78 11.42 -3.85 9.29
C LEU A 78 12.46 -2.85 9.75
N LEU A 79 12.14 -2.11 10.82
CA LEU A 79 13.13 -1.39 11.61
C LEU A 79 13.74 -2.35 12.62
N GLN A 80 15.07 -2.36 12.72
CA GLN A 80 15.81 -3.24 13.61
C GLN A 80 16.80 -2.41 14.44
N THR A 81 16.78 -2.61 15.76
CA THR A 81 17.77 -2.04 16.68
C THR A 81 19.08 -2.81 16.60
N GLY A 82 20.20 -2.14 16.91
CA GLY A 82 21.42 -2.83 17.29
C GLY A 82 21.26 -3.66 18.57
N GLY A 83 22.10 -4.69 18.71
CA GLY A 83 22.13 -5.55 19.88
C GLY A 83 22.53 -4.81 21.16
N VAL A 84 21.79 -5.06 22.24
CA VAL A 84 22.05 -4.51 23.57
C VAL A 84 21.83 -5.58 24.63
N ARG A 85 22.48 -5.45 25.79
CA ARG A 85 22.20 -6.30 26.95
C ARG A 85 21.29 -5.58 27.92
N LEU A 86 20.35 -6.30 28.51
CA LEU A 86 19.51 -5.78 29.60
C LEU A 86 20.09 -6.03 30.99
N GLU A 87 21.21 -6.75 31.06
CA GLU A 87 21.92 -7.07 32.28
C GLU A 87 23.44 -6.92 32.06
N PRO A 88 24.20 -6.47 33.08
CA PRO A 88 25.64 -6.29 32.98
C PRO A 88 26.38 -7.57 32.58
N ALA A 89 27.44 -7.41 31.79
CA ALA A 89 28.31 -8.51 31.42
C ALA A 89 29.16 -8.98 32.61
N ASN A 90 28.95 -10.23 33.03
CA ASN A 90 29.71 -10.89 34.10
C ASN A 90 29.83 -12.41 33.83
N ALA A 91 30.63 -13.10 34.66
CA ALA A 91 30.88 -14.54 34.52
C ALA A 91 29.60 -15.39 34.51
N GLN A 92 28.59 -15.06 35.32
CA GLN A 92 27.33 -15.80 35.37
C GLN A 92 26.53 -15.63 34.07
N THR A 93 26.43 -14.39 33.58
CA THR A 93 25.72 -14.09 32.33
C THR A 93 26.44 -14.59 31.08
N PHE A 94 27.77 -14.81 31.16
CA PHE A 94 28.58 -15.36 30.07
C PHE A 94 28.55 -16.89 30.02
N ALA A 95 28.32 -17.55 31.16
CA ALA A 95 28.38 -19.01 31.29
C ALA A 95 27.54 -19.78 30.26
N PRO A 96 26.29 -19.37 29.90
CA PRO A 96 25.51 -20.09 28.89
C PRO A 96 26.14 -20.05 27.49
N LEU A 97 26.71 -18.91 27.10
CA LEU A 97 27.42 -18.78 25.83
C LEU A 97 28.70 -19.61 25.83
N ALA A 98 29.46 -19.58 26.93
CA ALA A 98 30.68 -20.38 27.06
C ALA A 98 30.39 -21.89 26.99
N ALA A 99 29.32 -22.35 27.65
CA ALA A 99 28.90 -23.74 27.60
C ALA A 99 28.55 -24.19 26.17
N SER A 100 27.73 -23.40 25.46
CA SER A 100 27.37 -23.68 24.06
C SER A 100 28.59 -23.74 23.13
N LEU A 101 29.57 -22.85 23.30
CA LEU A 101 30.78 -22.87 22.49
C LEU A 101 31.63 -24.12 22.75
N LEU A 102 31.71 -24.57 24.01
CA LEU A 102 32.44 -25.80 24.36
C LEU A 102 31.72 -27.05 23.85
N GLU A 103 30.38 -27.08 23.90
CA GLU A 103 29.57 -28.15 23.34
C GLU A 103 29.76 -28.29 21.81
N ASP A 104 29.91 -27.16 21.12
CA ASP A 104 30.20 -27.09 19.68
C ASP A 104 31.69 -27.35 19.34
N ASN A 105 32.50 -27.79 20.31
CA ASN A 105 33.95 -28.07 20.19
C ASN A 105 34.81 -26.85 19.76
N HIS A 106 34.42 -25.63 20.10
CA HIS A 106 35.27 -24.46 19.89
C HIS A 106 36.48 -24.45 20.83
N SER A 107 37.57 -23.79 20.40
CA SER A 107 38.81 -23.73 21.16
C SER A 107 38.73 -22.77 22.36
N ALA A 108 39.66 -22.91 23.31
CA ALA A 108 39.75 -21.98 24.44
C ALA A 108 40.04 -20.52 24.00
N ASP A 109 40.74 -20.34 22.88
CA ASP A 109 41.00 -19.01 22.31
C ASP A 109 39.73 -18.42 21.66
N ASP A 110 38.85 -19.25 21.09
CA ASP A 110 37.54 -18.81 20.58
C ASP A 110 36.64 -18.35 21.73
N VAL A 111 36.60 -19.10 22.83
CA VAL A 111 35.82 -18.73 24.04
C VAL A 111 36.35 -17.42 24.63
N ARG A 112 37.68 -17.26 24.71
CA ARG A 112 38.29 -16.01 25.20
C ARG A 112 37.96 -14.83 24.28
N SER A 113 38.00 -15.05 22.97
CA SER A 113 37.61 -14.03 21.98
C SER A 113 36.13 -13.66 22.12
N ALA A 114 35.25 -14.64 22.29
CA ALA A 114 33.82 -14.40 22.53
C ALA A 114 33.59 -13.62 23.83
N GLN A 115 34.35 -13.89 24.88
CA GLN A 115 34.29 -13.16 26.15
C GLN A 115 34.64 -11.68 25.96
N VAL A 116 35.68 -11.36 25.18
CA VAL A 116 36.06 -9.98 24.88
C VAL A 116 34.91 -9.23 24.19
N HIS A 117 34.31 -9.84 23.15
CA HIS A 117 33.16 -9.25 22.46
C HIS A 117 31.94 -9.11 23.38
N PHE A 118 31.69 -10.11 24.23
CA PHE A 118 30.58 -10.11 25.19
C PHE A 118 30.62 -8.91 26.15
N HIS A 119 31.81 -8.50 26.58
CA HIS A 119 32.01 -7.32 27.43
C HIS A 119 31.91 -5.98 26.68
N GLN A 120 32.00 -5.97 25.36
CA GLN A 120 31.91 -4.76 24.54
C GLN A 120 30.46 -4.41 24.14
N VAL A 121 29.52 -5.36 24.25
CA VAL A 121 28.11 -5.09 23.93
C VAL A 121 27.54 -4.05 24.91
N PRO A 122 26.87 -2.99 24.43
CA PRO A 122 26.29 -1.98 25.31
C PRO A 122 25.26 -2.60 26.26
N VAL A 123 25.17 -2.04 27.47
CA VAL A 123 24.20 -2.43 28.50
C VAL A 123 23.19 -1.29 28.66
N MET A 124 21.91 -1.63 28.77
CA MET A 124 20.83 -0.70 28.96
C MET A 124 19.84 -1.24 29.99
N GLU A 125 19.42 -0.39 30.91
CA GLU A 125 18.37 -0.74 31.87
C GLU A 125 17.06 -1.11 31.15
N PRO A 126 16.31 -2.12 31.63
CA PRO A 126 15.08 -2.58 30.99
C PRO A 126 14.07 -1.46 30.70
N GLU A 127 13.83 -0.55 31.63
CA GLU A 127 12.87 0.55 31.47
C GLU A 127 13.31 1.54 30.40
N ARG A 128 14.63 1.76 30.27
CA ARG A 128 15.20 2.60 29.22
C ARG A 128 15.08 1.91 27.86
N TYR A 129 15.21 0.59 27.82
CA TYR A 129 15.00 -0.18 26.60
C TYR A 129 13.54 -0.15 26.15
N ASP A 130 12.58 -0.27 27.07
CA ASP A 130 11.16 -0.14 26.76
C ASP A 130 10.83 1.24 26.17
N ALA A 131 11.41 2.30 26.73
CA ALA A 131 11.28 3.65 26.18
C ALA A 131 11.89 3.76 24.76
N ALA A 132 13.04 3.12 24.52
CA ALA A 132 13.65 3.05 23.19
C ALA A 132 12.75 2.33 22.18
N VAL A 133 12.14 1.21 22.56
CA VAL A 133 11.17 0.48 21.73
C VAL A 133 9.93 1.33 21.43
N ALA A 134 9.44 2.12 22.40
CA ALA A 134 8.31 3.03 22.16
C ALA A 134 8.63 4.12 21.12
N ILE A 135 9.82 4.73 21.19
CA ILE A 135 10.31 5.69 20.19
C ILE A 135 10.39 5.02 18.82
N LEU A 136 10.94 3.80 18.77
CA LEU A 136 11.06 3.02 17.56
C LEU A 136 9.69 2.72 16.91
N CYS A 137 8.68 2.42 17.72
CA CYS A 137 7.30 2.24 17.26
C CYS A 137 6.72 3.52 16.65
N SER A 138 6.98 4.69 17.26
CA SER A 138 6.58 5.97 16.69
C SER A 138 7.27 6.27 15.36
N PHE A 139 8.56 5.97 15.25
CA PHE A 139 9.31 6.09 14.00
C PHE A 139 8.75 5.17 12.92
N ALA A 140 8.42 3.91 13.24
CA ALA A 140 7.82 2.97 12.31
C ALA A 140 6.47 3.46 11.78
N LEU A 141 5.63 4.03 12.64
CA LEU A 141 4.34 4.61 12.25
C LEU A 141 4.54 5.80 11.30
N GLN A 142 5.38 6.75 11.67
CA GLN A 142 5.60 7.96 10.85
C GLN A 142 6.30 7.65 9.52
N LEU A 143 7.21 6.68 9.49
CA LEU A 143 7.79 6.15 8.25
C LEU A 143 6.72 5.47 7.41
N GLY A 144 5.83 4.69 8.01
CA GLY A 144 4.71 4.04 7.34
C GLY A 144 3.74 5.02 6.68
N GLU A 145 3.38 6.09 7.38
CA GLU A 145 2.55 7.17 6.84
C GLU A 145 3.27 7.95 5.73
N SER A 146 4.57 8.21 5.89
CA SER A 146 5.36 8.91 4.86
C SER A 146 5.55 8.03 3.63
N ALA A 147 5.78 6.74 3.81
CA ALA A 147 5.81 5.71 2.79
C ALA A 147 4.47 5.61 2.06
N HIS A 148 3.35 5.64 2.80
CA HIS A 148 2.01 5.73 2.23
C HIS A 148 1.88 7.00 1.40
N ARG A 149 2.28 8.18 1.89
CA ARG A 149 2.25 9.40 1.09
C ARG A 149 3.12 9.30 -0.17
N LEU A 150 4.29 8.68 -0.13
CA LEU A 150 5.18 8.55 -1.30
C LEU A 150 4.66 7.54 -2.33
N LEU A 151 4.19 6.37 -1.88
CA LEU A 151 3.59 5.34 -2.73
C LEU A 151 2.26 5.82 -3.35
N PHE A 152 1.44 6.52 -2.56
CA PHE A 152 0.14 7.03 -2.99
C PHE A 152 0.22 8.42 -3.65
N ALA A 153 1.29 9.19 -3.49
CA ALA A 153 1.58 10.36 -4.34
C ALA A 153 1.89 9.94 -5.78
N HIS A 154 2.49 8.75 -5.98
CA HIS A 154 2.72 8.18 -7.30
C HIS A 154 1.53 7.34 -7.82
N ALA A 155 0.71 6.77 -6.92
CA ALA A 155 -0.46 5.97 -7.30
C ALA A 155 -1.80 6.75 -7.35
N VAL A 156 -1.86 7.98 -6.84
CA VAL A 156 -3.08 8.80 -6.78
C VAL A 156 -2.79 10.29 -7.06
N HIS A 157 -2.17 10.58 -8.20
CA HIS A 157 -2.73 11.66 -9.01
C HIS A 157 -3.28 11.01 -10.27
N GLU A 158 -4.58 10.73 -10.24
CA GLU A 158 -5.35 10.84 -11.47
C GLU A 158 -4.90 12.15 -12.13
N PRO A 159 -4.31 12.12 -13.34
CA PRO A 159 -3.83 13.33 -13.97
C PRO A 159 -4.94 14.38 -13.91
N GLU A 160 -4.62 15.63 -13.59
CA GLU A 160 -5.64 16.68 -13.44
C GLU A 160 -6.57 16.75 -14.66
N ALA A 161 -6.02 16.52 -15.86
CA ALA A 161 -6.77 16.36 -17.10
C ALA A 161 -7.82 15.23 -17.06
N VAL A 162 -7.50 14.07 -16.47
CA VAL A 162 -8.44 12.95 -16.31
C VAL A 162 -9.51 13.27 -15.26
N ARG A 163 -9.13 13.88 -14.12
CA ARG A 163 -10.07 14.31 -13.09
C ARG A 163 -11.08 15.32 -13.64
N ASN A 164 -10.59 16.35 -14.31
CA ASN A 164 -11.42 17.39 -14.93
C ASN A 164 -12.28 16.79 -16.05
N ALA A 165 -11.76 15.83 -16.81
CA ALA A 165 -12.54 15.13 -17.83
C ALA A 165 -13.69 14.32 -17.22
N LYS A 166 -13.49 13.63 -16.08
CA LYS A 166 -14.59 12.94 -15.40
C LYS A 166 -15.69 13.90 -14.96
N ILE A 167 -15.33 15.03 -14.38
CA ILE A 167 -16.28 16.08 -13.98
C ILE A 167 -17.07 16.57 -15.19
N TYR A 168 -16.35 16.90 -16.28
CA TYR A 168 -16.96 17.32 -17.55
C TYR A 168 -17.92 16.25 -18.10
N ILE A 169 -17.49 14.98 -18.14
CA ILE A 169 -18.29 13.87 -18.65
C ILE A 169 -19.59 13.73 -17.84
N HIS A 170 -19.50 13.76 -16.51
CA HIS A 170 -20.66 13.59 -15.64
C HIS A 170 -21.66 14.75 -15.76
N ALA A 171 -21.17 15.98 -15.96
CA ALA A 171 -22.01 17.16 -16.17
C ALA A 171 -22.75 17.11 -17.52
N HIS A 172 -22.15 16.55 -18.57
CA HIS A 172 -22.68 16.59 -19.94
C HIS A 172 -23.15 15.24 -20.48
N LEU A 173 -23.52 14.28 -19.63
CA LEU A 173 -23.87 12.91 -20.07
C LEU A 173 -25.01 12.86 -21.11
N ALA A 174 -25.97 13.78 -21.01
CA ALA A 174 -27.15 13.83 -21.89
C ALA A 174 -26.83 14.37 -23.30
N GLU A 175 -25.70 15.05 -23.46
CA GLU A 175 -25.33 15.73 -24.69
C GLU A 175 -24.46 14.82 -25.60
N PRO A 176 -24.46 15.04 -26.92
CA PRO A 176 -23.45 14.46 -27.80
C PRO A 176 -22.05 14.86 -27.35
N MET A 177 -21.21 13.88 -27.05
CA MET A 177 -19.88 14.11 -26.49
C MET A 177 -18.83 13.45 -27.37
N THR A 178 -17.91 14.25 -27.88
CA THR A 178 -16.79 13.79 -28.71
C THR A 178 -15.50 13.74 -27.89
N LEU A 179 -14.56 12.92 -28.34
CA LEU A 179 -13.24 12.80 -27.72
C LEU A 179 -12.49 14.15 -27.78
N GLU A 180 -12.62 14.83 -28.91
CA GLU A 180 -11.97 16.11 -29.22
C GLU A 180 -12.48 17.21 -28.29
N ALA A 181 -13.78 17.26 -28.03
CA ALA A 181 -14.38 18.25 -27.13
C ALA A 181 -13.86 18.08 -25.69
N VAL A 182 -13.81 16.85 -25.18
CA VAL A 182 -13.34 16.57 -23.81
C VAL A 182 -11.82 16.78 -23.68
N ALA A 183 -11.05 16.36 -24.68
CA ALA A 183 -9.61 16.59 -24.72
C ALA A 183 -9.28 18.08 -24.77
N GLY A 184 -10.02 18.86 -25.57
CA GLY A 184 -9.91 20.32 -25.63
C GLY A 184 -10.29 21.00 -24.32
N ALA A 185 -11.39 20.57 -23.68
CA ALA A 185 -11.84 21.10 -22.39
C ALA A 185 -10.83 20.90 -21.25
N VAL A 186 -9.92 19.92 -21.37
CA VAL A 186 -8.87 19.64 -20.39
C VAL A 186 -7.45 19.94 -20.89
N ASN A 187 -7.33 20.72 -21.97
CA ASN A 187 -6.08 21.23 -22.54
C ASN A 187 -5.03 20.15 -22.89
N VAL A 188 -5.46 19.04 -23.49
CA VAL A 188 -4.57 17.97 -23.95
C VAL A 188 -4.92 17.53 -25.36
N SER A 189 -3.96 16.92 -26.08
CA SER A 189 -4.27 16.32 -27.38
C SER A 189 -5.14 15.05 -27.22
N PRO A 190 -6.02 14.71 -28.18
CA PRO A 190 -6.87 13.52 -28.11
C PRO A 190 -6.08 12.21 -27.93
N PHE A 191 -4.93 12.11 -28.59
CA PHE A 191 -4.05 10.94 -28.46
C PHE A 191 -3.46 10.82 -27.05
N HIS A 192 -2.97 11.93 -26.50
CA HIS A 192 -2.43 11.95 -25.14
C HIS A 192 -3.54 11.64 -24.12
N PHE A 193 -4.72 12.24 -24.29
CA PHE A 193 -5.91 11.99 -23.47
C PHE A 193 -6.26 10.51 -23.41
N CYS A 194 -6.42 9.83 -24.55
CA CYS A 194 -6.72 8.39 -24.58
C CYS A 194 -5.72 7.56 -23.77
N LYS A 195 -4.42 7.87 -23.91
CA LYS A 195 -3.36 7.17 -23.20
C LYS A 195 -3.44 7.38 -21.69
N ILE A 196 -3.56 8.63 -21.24
CA ILE A 196 -3.60 8.95 -19.81
C ILE A 196 -4.92 8.52 -19.16
N PHE A 197 -6.04 8.64 -19.87
CA PHE A 197 -7.37 8.29 -19.40
C PHE A 197 -7.52 6.78 -19.25
N LYS A 198 -7.09 6.00 -20.24
CA LYS A 198 -7.11 4.53 -20.14
C LYS A 198 -6.17 4.01 -19.05
N ARG A 199 -5.00 4.61 -18.90
CA ARG A 199 -4.06 4.26 -17.82
C ARG A 199 -4.62 4.56 -16.44
N ALA A 200 -5.31 5.69 -16.29
CA ALA A 200 -5.87 6.12 -15.00
C ALA A 200 -7.18 5.42 -14.64
N THR A 201 -8.04 5.12 -15.62
CA THR A 201 -9.40 4.57 -15.37
C THR A 201 -9.52 3.08 -15.67
N GLY A 202 -8.54 2.48 -16.36
CA GLY A 202 -8.64 1.12 -16.90
C GLY A 202 -9.60 0.98 -18.09
N LEU A 203 -10.30 2.05 -18.48
CA LEU A 203 -11.36 2.04 -19.48
C LEU A 203 -11.02 2.98 -20.65
N THR A 204 -11.55 2.66 -21.83
CA THR A 204 -11.56 3.65 -22.92
C THR A 204 -12.50 4.80 -22.57
N PHE A 205 -12.28 5.98 -23.15
CA PHE A 205 -13.18 7.12 -22.99
C PHE A 205 -14.64 6.74 -23.32
N THR A 206 -14.86 6.10 -24.46
CA THR A 206 -16.19 5.66 -24.91
C THR A 206 -16.83 4.66 -23.95
N ASP A 207 -16.06 3.70 -23.43
CA ASP A 207 -16.56 2.75 -22.43
C ASP A 207 -16.93 3.42 -21.12
N PHE A 208 -16.12 4.39 -20.67
CA PHE A 208 -16.39 5.14 -19.47
C PHE A 208 -17.69 5.95 -19.59
N VAL A 209 -17.87 6.68 -20.70
CA VAL A 209 -19.10 7.43 -20.98
C VAL A 209 -20.31 6.49 -21.03
N ASN A 210 -20.23 5.39 -21.78
CA ASN A 210 -21.33 4.43 -21.88
C ASN A 210 -21.70 3.82 -20.52
N ARG A 211 -20.70 3.51 -19.68
CA ARG A 211 -20.92 3.01 -18.31
C ARG A 211 -21.61 4.06 -17.44
N ALA A 212 -21.13 5.30 -17.45
CA ALA A 212 -21.75 6.39 -16.71
C ALA A 212 -23.21 6.65 -17.14
N ARG A 213 -23.50 6.58 -18.45
CA ARG A 213 -24.86 6.68 -19.00
C ARG A 213 -25.76 5.53 -18.56
N VAL A 214 -25.26 4.29 -18.59
CA VAL A 214 -26.03 3.12 -18.12
C VAL A 214 -26.32 3.22 -16.63
N GLU A 215 -25.37 3.65 -15.80
CA GLU A 215 -25.61 3.86 -14.36
C GLU A 215 -26.61 4.99 -14.08
N LYS A 216 -26.65 6.03 -14.92
CA LYS A 216 -27.73 7.05 -14.88
C LYS A 216 -29.08 6.45 -15.31
N ALA A 217 -29.09 5.64 -16.37
CA ALA A 217 -30.30 5.00 -16.89
C ALA A 217 -30.92 4.04 -15.87
N LYS A 218 -30.11 3.21 -15.20
CA LYS A 218 -30.54 2.34 -14.09
C LYS A 218 -31.34 3.11 -13.05
N ARG A 219 -30.82 4.27 -12.63
CA ARG A 219 -31.51 5.15 -11.66
C ARG A 219 -32.82 5.73 -12.19
N MET A 220 -32.88 6.08 -13.47
CA MET A 220 -34.10 6.60 -14.10
C MET A 220 -35.16 5.52 -14.29
N LEU A 221 -34.76 4.28 -14.61
CA LEU A 221 -35.66 3.13 -14.81
C LEU A 221 -36.35 2.67 -13.52
N MET A 222 -35.86 3.09 -12.35
CA MET A 222 -36.57 2.86 -11.07
C MET A 222 -37.87 3.68 -10.96
N LYS A 223 -38.04 4.76 -11.76
CA LYS A 223 -39.26 5.56 -11.76
C LYS A 223 -40.38 4.82 -12.51
N PRO A 224 -41.57 4.59 -11.91
CA PRO A 224 -42.64 3.79 -12.51
C PRO A 224 -43.11 4.26 -13.89
N ALA A 225 -43.10 5.58 -14.14
CA ALA A 225 -43.58 6.20 -15.38
C ALA A 225 -42.52 6.31 -16.50
N ALA A 226 -41.26 5.96 -16.25
CA ALA A 226 -40.19 6.16 -17.23
C ALA A 226 -40.31 5.20 -18.43
N ARG A 227 -40.39 5.73 -19.65
CA ARG A 227 -40.29 4.93 -20.87
C ARG A 227 -38.83 4.65 -21.19
N ILE A 228 -38.53 3.39 -21.53
CA ILE A 228 -37.14 2.95 -21.81
C ILE A 228 -36.52 3.75 -22.96
N THR A 229 -37.32 4.07 -23.98
CA THR A 229 -36.92 4.90 -25.12
C THR A 229 -36.54 6.30 -24.69
N GLU A 230 -37.37 6.96 -23.89
CA GLU A 230 -37.10 8.30 -23.35
C GLU A 230 -35.84 8.29 -22.49
N VAL A 231 -35.70 7.31 -21.58
CA VAL A 231 -34.50 7.16 -20.75
C VAL A 231 -33.23 7.01 -21.60
N ALA A 232 -33.28 6.23 -22.69
CA ALA A 232 -32.13 6.05 -23.56
C ALA A 232 -31.65 7.38 -24.16
N TYR A 233 -32.58 8.21 -24.65
CA TYR A 233 -32.25 9.52 -25.20
C TYR A 233 -31.86 10.52 -24.12
N ASP A 234 -32.52 10.54 -22.96
CA ASP A 234 -32.25 11.45 -21.84
C ASP A 234 -30.87 11.24 -21.20
N VAL A 235 -30.33 10.03 -21.26
CA VAL A 235 -28.95 9.75 -20.82
C VAL A 235 -27.94 9.92 -21.95
N GLY A 236 -28.35 10.36 -23.14
CA GLY A 236 -27.46 10.76 -24.23
C GLY A 236 -27.10 9.66 -25.25
N PHE A 237 -27.85 8.56 -25.34
CA PHE A 237 -27.69 7.62 -26.46
C PHE A 237 -28.41 8.15 -27.71
N GLN A 238 -27.73 8.06 -28.86
CA GLN A 238 -28.29 8.48 -30.15
C GLN A 238 -29.19 7.42 -30.81
N SER A 239 -29.19 6.19 -30.31
CA SER A 239 -30.09 5.13 -30.79
C SER A 239 -30.40 4.12 -29.71
N LEU A 240 -31.64 3.61 -29.74
CA LEU A 240 -32.10 2.56 -28.83
C LEU A 240 -31.28 1.26 -28.99
N SER A 241 -30.86 0.93 -30.21
CA SER A 241 -30.04 -0.25 -30.49
C SER A 241 -28.66 -0.18 -29.85
N HIS A 242 -28.03 1.00 -29.81
CA HIS A 242 -26.75 1.19 -29.12
C HIS A 242 -26.93 1.16 -27.59
N PHE A 243 -28.01 1.76 -27.09
CA PHE A 243 -28.37 1.69 -25.68
C PHE A 243 -28.57 0.25 -25.20
N ASN A 244 -29.42 -0.53 -25.87
CA ASN A 244 -29.73 -1.91 -25.47
C ASN A 244 -28.47 -2.79 -25.42
N ARG A 245 -27.59 -2.69 -26.43
CA ARG A 245 -26.31 -3.42 -26.45
C ARG A 245 -25.39 -3.00 -25.30
N SER A 246 -25.26 -1.69 -25.06
CA SER A 246 -24.42 -1.16 -23.99
C SER A 246 -24.95 -1.55 -22.61
N PHE A 247 -26.26 -1.42 -22.40
CA PHE A 247 -26.93 -1.76 -21.15
C PHE A 247 -26.76 -3.25 -20.85
N ARG A 248 -27.04 -4.14 -21.81
CA ARG A 248 -26.86 -5.59 -21.62
C ARG A 248 -25.41 -5.98 -21.35
N ARG A 249 -24.45 -5.32 -22.01
CA ARG A 249 -23.02 -5.57 -21.75
C ARG A 249 -22.57 -5.13 -20.36
N ILE A 250 -23.10 -4.01 -19.85
CA ILE A 250 -22.65 -3.39 -18.59
C ILE A 250 -23.44 -3.92 -17.39
N ALA A 251 -24.73 -4.21 -17.56
CA ALA A 251 -25.64 -4.66 -16.50
C ALA A 251 -25.91 -6.17 -16.55
N SER A 252 -25.41 -6.89 -17.56
CA SER A 252 -25.66 -8.33 -17.81
C SER A 252 -27.12 -8.71 -18.08
N GLU A 253 -28.03 -7.74 -18.16
CA GLU A 253 -29.45 -7.92 -18.43
C GLU A 253 -29.98 -6.76 -19.30
N SER A 254 -31.12 -6.93 -19.96
CA SER A 254 -31.74 -5.86 -20.76
C SER A 254 -32.39 -4.79 -19.87
N PRO A 255 -32.60 -3.56 -20.38
CA PRO A 255 -33.30 -2.51 -19.63
C PRO A 255 -34.71 -2.92 -19.16
N THR A 256 -35.42 -3.72 -19.95
CA THR A 256 -36.75 -4.24 -19.63
C THR A 256 -36.69 -5.24 -18.48
N GLU A 257 -35.76 -6.19 -18.53
CA GLU A 257 -35.52 -7.17 -17.47
C GLU A 257 -35.09 -6.48 -16.17
N TYR A 258 -34.14 -5.54 -16.23
CA TYR A 258 -33.71 -4.72 -15.08
C TYR A 258 -34.90 -4.03 -14.41
N ARG A 259 -35.79 -3.43 -15.22
CA ARG A 259 -36.98 -2.74 -14.70
C ARG A 259 -37.99 -3.72 -14.09
N GLY A 260 -38.21 -4.87 -14.69
CA GLY A 260 -39.06 -5.93 -14.13
C GLY A 260 -38.55 -6.39 -12.77
N ARG A 261 -37.26 -6.72 -12.70
CA ARG A 261 -36.57 -7.15 -11.48
C ARG A 261 -36.65 -6.12 -10.34
N MET A 262 -36.47 -4.83 -10.65
CA MET A 262 -36.59 -3.76 -9.65
C MET A 262 -38.03 -3.52 -9.19
N ARG A 263 -39.05 -3.86 -9.99
CA ARG A 263 -40.47 -3.79 -9.59
C ARG A 263 -40.89 -4.98 -8.71
N GLU A 264 -40.25 -6.13 -8.88
CA GLU A 264 -40.50 -7.35 -8.11
C GLU A 264 -39.81 -7.38 -6.74
N GLY A 265 -39.12 -6.30 -6.34
CA GLY A 265 -38.59 -6.11 -4.98
C GLY A 265 -37.30 -6.88 -4.66
N ASN A 266 -36.67 -7.54 -5.63
CA ASN A 266 -35.45 -8.32 -5.39
C ASN A 266 -34.20 -7.51 -5.76
N ALA A 267 -33.78 -6.63 -4.84
CA ALA A 267 -32.52 -5.90 -4.93
C ALA A 267 -31.35 -6.82 -4.55
N PRO A 268 -30.34 -7.04 -5.41
CA PRO A 268 -29.15 -7.76 -5.03
C PRO A 268 -28.35 -6.94 -4.03
N VAL A 269 -27.97 -7.58 -2.93
CA VAL A 269 -26.91 -7.12 -2.04
C VAL A 269 -25.64 -7.06 -2.88
N LEU A 270 -25.13 -5.85 -3.14
CA LEU A 270 -23.88 -5.63 -3.87
C LEU A 270 -22.73 -6.26 -3.07
N ALA A 271 -22.03 -7.23 -3.67
CA ALA A 271 -20.75 -7.75 -3.21
C ALA A 271 -19.59 -6.97 -3.88
#